data_AF-R7HFE5-F1
#
_entry.id   AF-R7HFE5-F1
#
_cell.length_a   1.000
_cell.length_b   1.000
_cell.length_c   1.000
_cell.angle_alpha   90.00
_cell.angle_beta   90.00
_cell.angle_gamma   90.00
#
_symmetry.space_group_name_H-M   'P 1'
#
loop_
_entity.id
_entity.type
_entity.pdbx_description
1 polymer ?
#
loop_
_entity_poly.entity_id
_entity_poly.type
_entity_poly.pdbx_seq_one_letter_code
_entity_poly.pdbx_strand_id
1 'polypeptide(L)'
;MFFSKINIERKCVMEEIKFESLNELFNRLYPAFNTKVCELKRSGINVSEVKLWNYLKENKWSNSKNLTLYDMVSDILNLSKSDFEGEKNDDI
;
A
#
# COMPACT_ATOMS: atom_id res chain seq x y z
N MET A 1 -31.47 26.04 14.51
CA MET A 1 -31.61 24.62 14.08
C MET A 1 -30.31 23.92 14.45
N PHE A 2 -30.37 22.78 15.16
CA PHE A 2 -29.19 22.22 15.82
C PHE A 2 -28.22 21.57 14.84
N PHE A 3 -26.99 22.12 14.73
CA PHE A 3 -25.84 21.33 14.30
C PHE A 3 -25.46 20.39 15.44
N SER A 4 -26.16 19.26 15.53
CA SER A 4 -25.83 18.18 16.43
C SER A 4 -24.41 17.73 16.14
N LYS A 5 -23.48 18.00 17.06
CA LYS A 5 -22.12 17.46 17.01
C LYS A 5 -22.25 15.94 16.94
N ILE A 6 -21.97 15.36 15.78
CA ILE A 6 -21.84 13.91 15.65
C ILE A 6 -20.55 13.56 16.41
N ASN A 7 -20.70 13.22 17.69
CA ASN A 7 -19.61 12.73 18.50
C ASN A 7 -19.31 11.31 18.04
N ILE A 8 -18.54 11.19 16.95
CA ILE A 8 -18.02 9.91 16.47
C ILE A 8 -16.94 9.50 17.47
N GLU A 9 -17.36 8.85 18.55
CA GLU A 9 -16.46 8.04 19.36
C GLU A 9 -15.90 6.95 18.45
N ARG A 10 -14.74 7.24 17.85
CA ARG A 10 -13.95 6.25 17.12
C ARG A 10 -13.45 5.24 18.14
N LYS A 11 -14.28 4.24 18.42
CA LYS A 11 -13.88 3.02 19.09
C LYS A 11 -12.87 2.33 18.18
N CYS A 12 -11.58 2.65 18.37
CA CYS A 12 -10.48 1.92 17.78
C CYS A 12 -10.48 0.53 18.40
N VAL A 13 -11.28 -0.36 17.83
CA VAL A 13 -11.22 -1.79 18.14
C VAL A 13 -9.89 -2.28 17.59
N MET A 14 -8.91 -2.43 18.49
CA MET A 14 -7.67 -3.15 18.24
C MET A 14 -7.99 -4.65 18.18
N GLU A 15 -8.72 -5.04 17.14
CA GLU A 15 -8.94 -6.44 16.80
C GLU A 15 -7.67 -7.00 16.16
N GLU A 16 -7.21 -8.17 16.59
CA GLU A 16 -6.10 -8.84 15.93
C GLU A 16 -6.54 -9.25 14.52
N ILE A 17 -6.20 -8.45 13.51
CA ILE A 17 -6.52 -8.76 12.11
C ILE A 17 -5.66 -9.95 11.67
N LYS A 18 -6.23 -11.15 11.78
CA LYS A 18 -5.68 -12.40 11.28
C LYS A 18 -6.21 -12.61 9.86
N PHE A 19 -5.29 -12.80 8.93
CA PHE A 19 -5.60 -13.13 7.54
C PHE A 19 -5.42 -14.63 7.33
N GLU A 20 -6.39 -15.28 6.72
CA GLU A 20 -6.33 -16.72 6.42
C GLU A 20 -5.46 -17.00 5.18
N SER A 21 -5.23 -15.98 4.34
CA SER A 21 -4.41 -16.12 3.13
C SER A 21 -3.70 -14.82 2.70
N LEU A 22 -2.63 -14.96 1.91
CA LEU A 22 -1.97 -13.84 1.23
C LEU A 22 -2.91 -13.11 0.27
N ASN A 23 -3.89 -13.80 -0.32
CA ASN A 23 -4.88 -13.21 -1.21
C ASN A 23 -5.83 -12.27 -0.47
N GLU A 24 -6.23 -12.64 0.74
CA GLU A 24 -7.06 -11.77 1.60
C GLU A 24 -6.29 -10.50 2.01
N LEU A 25 -5.02 -10.64 2.42
CA LEU A 25 -4.13 -9.52 2.72
C LEU A 25 -3.94 -8.61 1.50
N PHE A 26 -3.71 -9.18 0.30
CA PHE A 26 -3.62 -8.43 -0.95
C PHE A 26 -4.92 -7.65 -1.24
N ASN A 27 -6.08 -8.30 -1.12
CA ASN A 27 -7.38 -7.65 -1.29
C ASN A 27 -7.62 -6.52 -0.29
N ARG A 28 -7.13 -6.67 0.96
CA ARG A 28 -7.22 -5.62 1.98
C ARG A 28 -6.32 -4.41 1.66
N LEU A 29 -5.18 -4.65 1.03
CA LEU A 29 -4.23 -3.62 0.58
C LEU A 29 -4.56 -3.04 -0.80
N TYR A 30 -5.44 -3.68 -1.58
CA TYR A 30 -5.84 -3.27 -2.93
C TYR A 30 -6.23 -1.79 -3.06
N PRO A 31 -6.98 -1.17 -2.12
CA PRO A 31 -7.27 0.28 -2.20
C PRO A 31 -6.01 1.15 -2.15
N ALA A 32 -4.99 0.77 -1.37
CA ALA A 32 -3.71 1.48 -1.29
C ALA A 32 -2.89 1.27 -2.58
N PHE A 33 -2.84 0.04 -3.09
CA PHE A 33 -2.18 -0.26 -4.37
C PHE A 33 -2.80 0.50 -5.53
N ASN A 34 -4.12 0.44 -5.71
CA ASN A 34 -4.83 1.17 -6.76
C ASN A 34 -4.60 2.71 -6.65
N THR A 35 -4.58 3.24 -5.43
CA THR A 35 -4.24 4.66 -5.18
C THR A 35 -2.84 5.00 -5.70
N LYS A 36 -1.82 4.19 -5.35
CA LYS A 36 -0.44 4.40 -5.80
C LYS A 36 -0.26 4.16 -7.31
N VAL A 37 -0.93 3.17 -7.90
CA VAL A 37 -0.95 2.95 -9.36
C VAL A 37 -1.54 4.18 -10.08
N CYS A 38 -2.65 4.72 -9.60
CA CYS A 38 -3.25 5.93 -10.17
C CYS A 38 -2.33 7.17 -10.05
N GLU A 39 -1.59 7.29 -8.95
CA GLU A 39 -0.61 8.35 -8.73
C GLU A 39 0.59 8.23 -9.68
N LEU A 40 1.24 7.06 -9.72
CA LEU A 40 2.36 6.78 -10.63
C LEU A 40 1.97 6.96 -12.10
N LYS A 41 0.76 6.52 -12.49
CA LYS A 41 0.22 6.69 -13.84
C LYS A 41 0.04 8.15 -14.22
N ARG A 42 -0.38 9.02 -13.28
CA ARG A 42 -0.43 10.48 -13.48
C ARG A 42 0.97 11.09 -13.63
N SER A 43 1.98 10.50 -12.99
CA SER A 43 3.40 10.86 -13.14
C SER A 43 4.08 10.27 -14.38
N GLY A 44 3.34 9.54 -15.24
CA GLY A 44 3.86 8.94 -16.48
C GLY A 44 4.47 7.54 -16.33
N ILE A 45 4.39 6.91 -15.15
CA ILE A 45 4.91 5.57 -14.89
C ILE A 45 3.76 4.58 -14.79
N ASN A 46 3.73 3.59 -15.69
CA ASN A 46 2.68 2.56 -15.70
C ASN A 46 3.16 1.28 -14.99
N VAL A 47 2.73 1.08 -13.75
CA VAL A 47 3.04 -0.10 -12.91
C VAL A 47 1.73 -0.79 -12.52
N SER A 48 1.73 -2.12 -12.48
CA SER A 48 0.59 -2.91 -11.96
C SER A 48 0.69 -3.11 -10.45
N GLU A 49 -0.45 -3.30 -9.79
CA GLU A 49 -0.55 -3.64 -8.37
C GLU A 49 0.31 -4.87 -8.01
N VAL A 50 0.41 -5.83 -8.93
CA VAL A 50 1.25 -7.03 -8.79
C VAL A 50 2.75 -6.69 -8.81
N LYS A 51 3.22 -5.78 -9.67
CA LYS A 51 4.64 -5.34 -9.67
C LYS A 51 4.96 -4.54 -8.39
N LEU A 52 4.03 -3.72 -7.88
CA LEU A 52 4.17 -3.06 -6.58
C LEU A 52 4.25 -4.05 -5.42
N TRP A 53 3.38 -5.07 -5.39
CA TRP A 53 3.37 -6.11 -4.37
C TRP A 53 4.67 -6.92 -4.35
N ASN A 54 5.15 -7.38 -5.51
CA ASN A 54 6.40 -8.13 -5.60
C ASN A 54 7.61 -7.27 -5.16
N TYR A 55 7.68 -6.02 -5.62
CA TYR A 55 8.73 -5.08 -5.21
C TYR A 55 8.79 -4.89 -3.69
N LEU A 56 7.65 -4.62 -3.04
CA LEU A 56 7.59 -4.43 -1.58
C LEU A 56 7.88 -5.72 -0.81
N LYS A 57 7.37 -6.86 -1.31
CA LYS A 57 7.62 -8.18 -0.74
C LYS A 57 9.11 -8.50 -0.72
N GLU A 58 9.82 -8.27 -1.82
CA GLU A 58 11.24 -8.60 -1.98
C GLU A 58 12.15 -7.63 -1.21
N ASN A 59 11.92 -6.31 -1.34
CA ASN A 59 12.83 -5.29 -0.81
C ASN A 59 12.59 -4.91 0.66
N LYS A 60 11.34 -4.93 1.15
CA LYS A 60 11.00 -4.49 2.51
C LYS A 60 10.44 -5.61 3.40
N TRP A 61 9.37 -6.27 2.95
CA TRP A 61 8.56 -7.10 3.85
C TRP A 61 9.19 -8.46 4.15
N SER A 62 9.97 -9.03 3.23
CA SER A 62 10.77 -10.25 3.41
C SER A 62 11.68 -10.22 4.65
N ASN A 63 12.29 -9.07 4.92
CA ASN A 63 13.28 -8.87 5.98
C ASN A 63 12.69 -8.25 7.25
N SER A 64 11.41 -7.85 7.22
CA SER A 64 10.74 -7.14 8.31
C SER A 64 10.22 -8.09 9.38
N LYS A 65 10.28 -7.67 10.65
CA LYS A 65 9.68 -8.39 11.80
C LYS A 65 8.53 -7.55 12.36
N ASN A 66 7.46 -8.21 12.80
CA ASN A 66 6.26 -7.58 13.37
C ASN A 66 5.58 -6.55 12.43
N LEU A 67 5.63 -6.80 11.12
CA LEU A 67 5.02 -5.95 10.10
C LEU A 67 3.51 -5.86 10.29
N THR A 68 2.97 -4.66 10.55
CA THR A 68 1.53 -4.44 10.70
C THR A 68 0.87 -4.04 9.39
N LEU A 69 -0.46 -4.17 9.31
CA LEU A 69 -1.23 -3.67 8.15
C LEU A 69 -1.02 -2.16 7.93
N TYR A 70 -0.83 -1.39 9.02
CA TYR A 70 -0.54 0.04 8.92
C TYR A 70 0.81 0.29 8.24
N ASP A 71 1.85 -0.47 8.62
CA ASP A 71 3.18 -0.35 8.02
C ASP A 71 3.14 -0.70 6.53
N MET A 72 2.42 -1.76 6.15
CA MET A 72 2.23 -2.16 4.75
C MET A 72 1.50 -1.07 3.94
N VAL A 73 0.43 -0.49 4.46
CA VAL A 73 -0.29 0.61 3.80
C VAL A 73 0.59 1.85 3.68
N SER A 74 1.32 2.19 4.75
CA SER A 74 2.28 3.29 4.76
C SER A 74 3.38 3.10 3.72
N ASP A 75 3.96 1.90 3.63
CA ASP A 75 4.97 1.54 2.63
C ASP A 75 4.44 1.75 1.20
N ILE A 76 3.26 1.22 0.89
CA ILE A 76 2.63 1.36 -0.43
C ILE A 76 2.41 2.84 -0.79
N LEU A 77 1.88 3.63 0.14
CA LEU A 77 1.55 5.03 -0.12
C LEU A 77 2.78 5.95 -0.13
N ASN A 78 3.89 5.55 0.50
CA ASN A 78 5.16 6.27 0.46
C ASN A 78 6.09 5.81 -0.68
N LEU A 79 5.70 4.84 -1.52
CA LEU A 79 6.44 4.51 -2.74
C LEU A 79 6.56 5.73 -3.65
N SER A 80 7.78 5.95 -4.13
CA SER A 80 8.19 7.05 -4.97
C SER A 80 8.37 6.61 -6.42
N LYS A 81 8.41 7.57 -7.33
CA LYS A 81 8.78 7.30 -8.73
C LYS A 81 10.21 6.77 -8.87
N SER A 82 11.13 7.25 -8.04
CA SER A 82 12.55 6.86 -8.03
C SER A 82 12.77 5.37 -7.76
N ASP A 83 11.87 4.73 -7.02
CA ASP A 83 11.89 3.29 -6.75
C ASP A 83 11.69 2.44 -8.02
N PHE A 84 11.19 3.05 -9.11
CA PHE A 84 10.91 2.42 -10.40
C PHE A 84 11.66 3.07 -11.58
N GLU A 85 12.38 4.18 -11.36
CA GLU A 85 13.14 4.90 -12.41
C GLU A 85 14.48 4.22 -12.76
N GLY A 86 14.86 3.12 -12.08
CA GLY A 86 16.12 2.39 -12.28
C GLY A 86 16.19 1.46 -13.50
N GLU A 87 15.07 1.05 -14.10
CA GLU A 87 15.03 0.17 -15.30
C GLU A 87 15.13 0.99 -16.61
N LYS A 88 16.10 1.91 -16.71
CA LYS A 88 16.39 2.68 -17.94
C LYS A 88 17.89 2.88 -18.23
N ASN A 89 18.64 1.78 -18.17
CA ASN A 89 19.83 1.51 -18.98
C ASN A 89 19.88 -0.03 -19.12
N ASP A 90 20.29 -0.66 -20.22
CA ASP A 90 20.59 -0.15 -21.58
C ASP A 90 19.32 -0.38 -22.46
N ASP A 91 19.25 -0.44 -23.79
CA ASP A 91 20.21 -0.38 -24.90
C ASP A 91 19.71 0.61 -26.00
N ILE A 92 20.59 0.91 -26.96
CA ILE A 92 20.29 1.43 -28.31
C ILE A 92 21.02 0.54 -29.33
#